data_AF-A0AAQ4EUE8-F1
#
_entry.id   AF-A0AAQ4EUE8-F1
#
_cell.length_a   1.000
_cell.length_b   1.000
_cell.length_c   1.000
_cell.angle_alpha   90.00
_cell.angle_beta   90.00
_cell.angle_gamma   90.00
#
_symmetry.space_group_name_H-M   'P 1'
#
loop_
_entity.id
_entity.type
_entity.pdbx_description
1 polymer ?
#
loop_
_entity_poly.entity_id
_entity_poly.type
_entity_poly.pdbx_seq_one_letter_code
_entity_poly.pdbx_strand_id
1 'polypeptide(L)'
;MPSLNDREDAGLTPTAFPMLSWLQSNLQHLQEALAAPLFNTLWQEAARGISVFLYEELILENFFSEGGAMQLSFDMNRNLFPLFSTYTQKPENHFKE
;
A
#
# COMPACT_ATOMS: atom_id res chain seq x y z
N MET A 1 29.16 15.80 16.73
CA MET A 1 27.80 15.24 16.80
C MET A 1 26.97 16.00 15.76
N PRO A 2 26.60 15.41 14.62
CA PRO A 2 25.69 16.09 13.69
C PRO A 2 24.32 16.27 14.36
N SER A 3 23.68 17.40 14.06
CA SER A 3 22.45 17.91 14.68
C SER A 3 21.18 17.18 14.24
N LEU A 4 20.21 17.13 15.15
CA LEU A 4 18.86 16.52 15.06
C LEU A 4 17.90 17.08 13.98
N ASN A 5 18.39 17.59 12.85
CA ASN A 5 17.55 18.28 11.85
C ASN A 5 17.48 17.63 10.46
N ASP A 6 18.09 16.47 10.26
CA ASP A 6 17.82 15.67 9.05
C ASP A 6 16.57 14.82 9.28
N ARG A 7 15.42 15.46 9.41
CA ARG A 7 14.17 14.80 9.01
C ARG A 7 14.23 14.77 7.49
N GLU A 8 14.91 13.76 6.95
CA GLU A 8 14.68 13.37 5.57
C GLU A 8 13.16 13.22 5.42
N ASP A 9 12.54 14.07 4.59
CA ASP A 9 11.15 13.90 4.23
C ASP A 9 11.01 12.46 3.74
N ALA A 10 10.33 11.61 4.51
CA ALA A 10 10.14 10.22 4.16
C ALA A 10 9.50 10.20 2.76
N GLY A 11 10.25 9.73 1.78
CA GLY A 11 9.76 9.48 0.43
C GLY A 11 9.18 8.09 0.35
N LEU A 12 8.32 7.83 -0.64
CA LEU A 12 7.91 6.46 -0.95
C LEU A 12 9.16 5.61 -1.25
N THR A 13 9.21 4.40 -0.70
CA THR A 13 10.30 3.46 -1.00
C THR A 13 10.44 3.28 -2.52
N PRO A 14 11.64 3.47 -3.11
CA PRO A 14 11.82 3.47 -4.57
C PRO A 14 11.35 2.18 -5.26
N THR A 15 11.45 1.04 -4.59
CA THR A 15 10.98 -0.26 -5.13
C THR A 15 9.47 -0.43 -5.05
N ALA A 16 8.78 0.31 -4.16
CA ALA A 16 7.32 0.28 -4.05
C ALA A 16 6.64 1.11 -5.15
N PHE A 17 7.28 2.19 -5.62
CA PHE A 17 6.69 3.09 -6.63
C PHE A 17 6.29 2.39 -7.94
N PRO A 18 7.12 1.56 -8.59
CA PRO A 18 6.72 0.84 -9.80
C PRO A 18 5.52 -0.07 -9.56
N MET A 19 5.47 -0.76 -8.42
CA MET A 19 4.38 -1.67 -8.05
C MET A 19 3.06 -0.90 -7.86
N LEU A 20 3.08 0.20 -7.10
CA LEU A 20 1.89 1.00 -6.84
C LEU A 20 1.37 1.69 -8.11
N SER A 21 2.27 2.19 -8.95
CA SER A 21 1.89 2.82 -10.23
C SER A 21 1.24 1.82 -11.18
N TRP A 22 1.78 0.60 -11.26
CA TRP A 22 1.20 -0.48 -12.04
C TRP A 22 -0.18 -0.91 -11.49
N LEU A 23 -0.30 -1.06 -10.17
CA LEU A 23 -1.56 -1.41 -9.51
C LEU A 23 -2.65 -0.36 -9.78
N GLN A 24 -2.32 0.93 -9.62
CA GLN A 24 -3.25 2.03 -9.87
C GLN A 24 -3.78 2.01 -11.32
N SER A 25 -2.87 1.86 -12.29
CA SER A 25 -3.22 1.85 -13.71
C SER A 25 -4.15 0.68 -14.06
N ASN A 26 -3.90 -0.51 -13.49
CA ASN A 26 -4.73 -1.69 -13.74
C ASN A 26 -6.10 -1.60 -13.06
N LEU A 27 -6.15 -1.12 -11.82
CA LEU A 27 -7.43 -0.94 -11.12
C LEU A 27 -8.31 0.10 -11.84
N GLN A 28 -7.72 1.18 -12.34
CA GLN A 28 -8.46 2.15 -13.15
C GLN A 28 -9.01 1.51 -14.44
N HIS A 29 -8.17 0.77 -15.18
CA HIS A 29 -8.61 0.09 -16.39
C HIS A 29 -9.75 -0.90 -16.13
N LEU A 30 -9.66 -1.67 -15.05
CA LEU A 30 -10.68 -2.65 -14.67
C LEU A 30 -11.97 -1.99 -14.18
N GLN A 31 -11.88 -0.83 -13.53
CA GLN A 31 -13.06 -0.04 -13.15
C GLN A 31 -13.87 0.40 -14.38
N GLU A 32 -13.18 0.76 -15.47
CA GLU A 32 -13.82 1.15 -16.73
C GLU A 32 -14.38 -0.05 -17.51
N ALA A 33 -13.76 -1.22 -17.37
CA ALA A 33 -14.12 -2.42 -18.14
C ALA A 33 -15.17 -3.32 -17.48
N LEU A 34 -15.33 -3.27 -16.15
CA LEU A 34 -16.18 -4.18 -15.38
C LEU A 34 -17.46 -3.52 -14.86
N ALA A 35 -18.53 -4.31 -14.74
CA ALA A 35 -19.70 -3.90 -13.99
C ALA A 35 -19.33 -3.67 -12.51
N ALA A 36 -19.93 -2.65 -11.89
CA ALA A 36 -19.56 -2.23 -10.53
C ALA A 36 -19.51 -3.36 -9.48
N PRO A 37 -20.45 -4.33 -9.45
CA PRO A 37 -20.34 -5.45 -8.50
C PRO A 37 -19.09 -6.31 -8.69
N LEU A 38 -18.71 -6.59 -9.94
CA LEU A 38 -17.52 -7.39 -10.27
C LEU A 38 -16.24 -6.62 -9.93
N PHE A 39 -16.19 -5.33 -10.28
CA PHE A 39 -15.07 -4.48 -9.90
C PHE A 39 -14.91 -4.41 -8.38
N ASN A 40 -16.02 -4.28 -7.64
CA ASN A 40 -16.00 -4.21 -6.18
C ASN A 40 -15.43 -5.47 -5.54
N THR A 41 -15.82 -6.65 -6.01
CA THR A 41 -15.21 -7.90 -5.57
C THR A 41 -13.73 -7.95 -5.93
N LEU A 42 -13.36 -7.55 -7.14
CA LEU A 42 -11.99 -7.63 -7.62
C LEU A 42 -11.03 -6.78 -6.80
N TRP A 43 -11.32 -5.49 -6.58
CA TRP A 43 -10.39 -4.63 -5.85
C TRP A 43 -10.27 -5.04 -4.38
N GLN A 44 -11.33 -5.59 -3.78
CA GLN A 44 -11.29 -6.10 -2.41
C GLN A 44 -10.39 -7.33 -2.30
N GLU A 45 -10.47 -8.27 -3.24
CA GLU A 45 -9.57 -9.42 -3.29
C GLU A 45 -8.12 -9.01 -3.57
N ALA A 46 -7.90 -7.98 -4.40
CA ALA A 46 -6.57 -7.43 -4.61
C ALA A 46 -5.99 -6.82 -3.31
N ALA A 47 -6.77 -6.02 -2.58
CA ALA A 47 -6.36 -5.46 -1.29
C ALA A 47 -6.02 -6.56 -0.28
N ARG A 48 -6.87 -7.59 -0.19
CA ARG A 48 -6.64 -8.76 0.68
C ARG A 48 -5.35 -9.51 0.29
N GLY A 49 -5.12 -9.75 -1.00
CA GLY A 49 -3.90 -10.40 -1.48
C GLY A 49 -2.64 -9.61 -1.15
N ILE A 50 -2.68 -8.28 -1.27
CA ILE A 50 -1.57 -7.40 -0.88
C ILE A 50 -1.38 -7.43 0.65
N SER A 51 -2.46 -7.43 1.43
CA SER A 51 -2.41 -7.54 2.90
C SER A 51 -1.66 -8.80 3.34
N VAL A 52 -2.06 -9.95 2.79
CA VAL A 52 -1.40 -11.25 3.06
C VAL A 52 0.07 -11.19 2.67
N PHE A 53 0.41 -10.68 1.49
CA PHE A 53 1.80 -10.54 1.06
C PHE A 53 2.62 -9.66 2.00
N LEU A 54 2.09 -8.49 2.39
CA LEU A 54 2.79 -7.58 3.30
C LEU A 54 3.02 -8.23 4.67
N TYR A 55 2.06 -9.01 5.15
CA TYR A 55 2.20 -9.70 6.42
C TYR A 55 3.18 -10.88 6.31
N GLU A 56 2.87 -11.85 5.47
CA GLU A 56 3.58 -13.14 5.41
C GLU A 56 4.97 -13.02 4.80
N GLU A 57 5.12 -12.31 3.68
CA GLU A 57 6.35 -12.31 2.89
C GLU A 57 7.28 -11.11 3.20
N LEU A 58 6.74 -10.08 3.84
CA LEU A 58 7.52 -8.88 4.18
C LEU A 58 7.68 -8.72 5.70
N ILE A 59 6.60 -8.68 6.48
CA ILE A 59 6.69 -8.42 7.92
C ILE A 59 7.27 -9.63 8.67
N LEU A 60 6.77 -10.84 8.43
CA LEU A 60 7.23 -12.03 9.15
C LEU A 60 8.65 -12.48 8.76
N GLU A 61 9.04 -12.27 7.51
CA GLU A 61 10.34 -12.69 6.99
C GLU A 61 11.47 -11.68 7.22
N ASN A 62 11.20 -10.52 7.86
CA ASN A 62 12.21 -9.48 8.07
C ASN A 62 12.21 -8.95 9.51
N PHE A 63 13.40 -8.52 9.96
CA PHE A 63 13.54 -7.75 11.19
C PHE A 63 13.62 -6.26 10.85
N PHE A 64 12.69 -5.48 11.39
CA PHE A 64 12.64 -4.03 11.16
C PHE A 64 13.41 -3.29 12.25
N SER A 65 14.22 -2.32 11.83
CA SER A 65 14.63 -1.24 12.71
C SER A 65 13.44 -0.29 12.95
N GLU A 66 13.54 0.59 13.94
CA GLU A 66 12.53 1.63 14.16
C GLU A 66 12.29 2.48 12.90
N GLY A 67 13.37 2.88 12.21
CA GLY A 67 13.28 3.60 10.94
C GLY A 67 12.61 2.79 9.84
N GLY A 68 12.93 1.49 9.71
CA GLY A 68 12.29 0.61 8.73
C GLY A 68 10.80 0.41 8.99
N ALA A 69 10.40 0.25 10.24
CA ALA A 69 8.99 0.15 10.62
C ALA A 69 8.22 1.45 10.35
N MET A 70 8.85 2.61 10.63
CA MET A 70 8.27 3.92 10.28
C MET A 70 8.13 4.09 8.77
N GLN A 71 9.11 3.65 7.98
CA GLN A 71 9.06 3.73 6.52
C GLN A 71 7.95 2.83 5.96
N LEU A 72 7.81 1.60 6.44
CA LEU A 72 6.71 0.71 6.05
C LEU A 72 5.34 1.34 6.39
N SER A 73 5.21 1.91 7.60
CA SER A 73 4.00 2.63 7.99
C SER A 73 3.72 3.84 7.10
N PHE A 74 4.75 4.58 6.70
CA PHE A 74 4.63 5.69 5.75
C PHE A 74 4.16 5.21 4.38
N ASP A 75 4.81 4.18 3.82
CA ASP A 75 4.45 3.61 2.52
C ASP A 75 2.99 3.15 2.50
N MET A 76 2.54 2.49 3.57
CA MET A 76 1.14 2.04 3.69
C MET A 76 0.16 3.22 3.81
N ASN A 77 0.36 4.11 4.78
CA ASN A 77 -0.60 5.17 5.11
C ASN A 77 -0.62 6.33 4.10
N ARG A 78 0.52 6.63 3.46
CA ARG A 78 0.64 7.77 2.53
C ARG A 78 0.55 7.38 1.07
N ASN A 79 0.66 6.09 0.72
CA ASN A 79 0.66 5.66 -0.67
C ASN A 79 -0.31 4.50 -0.93
N LEU A 80 -0.15 3.35 -0.26
CA LEU A 80 -0.98 2.18 -0.52
C LEU A 80 -2.46 2.40 -0.19
N PHE A 81 -2.79 2.85 1.02
CA PHE A 81 -4.19 3.07 1.40
C PHE A 81 -4.86 4.17 0.56
N PRO A 82 -4.22 5.34 0.33
CA PRO A 82 -4.77 6.36 -0.56
C PRO A 82 -5.08 5.88 -1.97
N LEU A 83 -4.35 4.89 -2.51
CA LEU A 83 -4.65 4.28 -3.81
C LEU A 83 -6.06 3.68 -3.85
N PHE A 84 -6.53 3.09 -2.74
CA PHE A 84 -7.85 2.48 -2.63
C PHE A 84 -8.96 3.46 -2.18
N SER A 85 -8.61 4.69 -1.77
CA SER A 85 -9.59 5.70 -1.36
C SER A 85 -10.56 6.12 -2.47
N THR A 86 -10.23 5.84 -3.74
CA THR A 86 -11.14 6.01 -4.88
C THR A 86 -12.31 5.02 -4.85
N TYR A 87 -12.19 3.91 -4.13
CA TYR A 87 -13.13 2.78 -4.16
C TYR A 87 -13.84 2.54 -2.82
N THR A 88 -13.27 3.03 -1.71
CA THR A 88 -13.84 2.89 -0.37
C THR A 88 -13.43 4.04 0.54
N GLN A 89 -14.28 4.36 1.52
CA GLN A 89 -13.99 5.42 2.51
C GLN A 89 -12.99 4.99 3.59
N LYS A 90 -12.81 3.67 3.77
CA LYS A 90 -11.95 3.09 4.81
C LYS A 90 -11.07 1.99 4.22
N PRO A 91 -10.10 2.33 3.35
CA PRO A 91 -9.24 1.36 2.68
C PRO A 91 -8.50 0.45 3.66
N GLU A 92 -8.07 0.97 4.81
CA GLU A 92 -7.38 0.24 5.87
C GLU A 92 -8.17 -0.99 6.38
N ASN A 93 -9.51 -0.98 6.27
CA ASN A 93 -10.32 -2.12 6.69
C ASN A 93 -10.20 -3.36 5.79
N HIS A 94 -9.50 -3.23 4.66
CA HIS A 94 -9.24 -4.32 3.72
C HIS A 94 -7.81 -4.89 3.86
N PHE A 95 -7.03 -4.38 4.83
CA PHE A 95 -5.69 -4.84 5.17
C PHE A 95 -5.66 -5.25 6.66
N LYS A 96 -6.07 -6.49 6.98
CA LYS A 96 -6.42 -6.89 8.36
C LYS A 96 -5.58 -8.04 8.93
N GLU A 97 -4.63 -8.52 8.16
CA GLU A 97 -3.77 -9.66 8.47
C GLU A 97 -2.74 -9.28 9.54
#